data_AF-A0A7I9W1L3-F1
#
_entry.id   AF-A0A7I9W1L3-F1
#
_cell.length_a   1.000
_cell.length_b   1.000
_cell.length_c   1.000
_cell.angle_alpha   90.00
_cell.angle_beta   90.00
_cell.angle_gamma   90.00
#
_symmetry.space_group_name_H-M   'P 1'
#
loop_
_entity.id
_entity.type
_entity.pdbx_description
1 polymer ?
#
loop_
_entity_poly.entity_id
_entity_poly.type
_entity_poly.pdbx_seq_one_letter_code
_entity_poly.pdbx_strand_id
1 'polypeptide(L)'
;MFRLRRMYLDSVGVSDNRFADLTVELTDVAGDPTDSIVWLRNGAGKTTMLSLLLALIRPGRRDFLANKTKNRSLEDLILSGDTAHVVAEWVGPDGQLLLTGAVYEWDGPTRPVDYNSRGGKDRLRRSWWCITPDPDVDGATLDTLPFTFRTGGGFDRERFCSHISRLAIQGVNAVVVNQTIGEWHAALRERRFDPGLFEYFLLVNAAEGGIDGLFAEIDSPGKFVRYLLRFVGNHEQIEPVRDLLKDTAAEIAKRPMYLAEKEFCDDAQGWVSRLGNARSDRDDAARTLDDERLRAGRHKRALLDASAVAADLADRAAIRKGIIEDALNRPGFAGGSSYWIPTRGWSVRDAS
;
A
#
# COMPACT_ATOMS: atom_id res chain seq x y z
N MET A 1 18.57 -21.67 -27.69
CA MET A 1 18.39 -21.60 -26.22
C MET A 1 19.75 -21.72 -25.56
N PHE A 2 19.97 -21.10 -24.39
CA PHE A 2 21.18 -21.34 -23.61
C PHE A 2 21.25 -22.80 -23.15
N ARG A 3 22.44 -23.41 -23.21
CA ARG A 3 22.69 -24.77 -22.72
C ARG A 3 23.71 -24.73 -21.59
N LEU A 4 23.46 -25.51 -20.54
CA LEU A 4 24.34 -25.57 -19.36
C LEU A 4 25.61 -26.36 -19.70
N ARG A 5 26.79 -25.78 -19.46
CA ARG A 5 28.09 -26.44 -19.63
C ARG A 5 28.64 -26.93 -18.31
N ARG A 6 28.68 -26.06 -17.31
CA ARG A 6 29.28 -26.35 -16.00
C ARG A 6 28.42 -25.76 -14.89
N MET A 7 28.39 -26.44 -13.76
CA MET A 7 27.84 -25.92 -12.52
C MET A 7 28.93 -25.97 -11.45
N TYR A 8 29.14 -24.85 -10.75
CA TYR A 8 30.12 -24.74 -9.69
C TYR A 8 29.44 -24.40 -8.36
N LEU A 9 29.84 -25.08 -7.30
CA LEU A 9 29.32 -24.95 -5.95
C LEU A 9 30.47 -24.86 -4.95
N ASP A 10 30.50 -23.78 -4.18
CA ASP A 10 31.52 -23.53 -3.14
C ASP A 10 30.83 -23.14 -1.83
N SER A 11 31.29 -23.77 -0.75
CA SER A 11 30.90 -23.45 0.62
C SER A 11 29.38 -23.44 0.85
N VAL A 12 28.65 -24.37 0.22
CA VAL A 12 27.17 -24.42 0.25
C VAL A 12 26.64 -25.83 0.50
N GLY A 13 25.55 -25.94 1.25
CA GLY A 13 24.88 -27.19 1.58
C GLY A 13 24.74 -27.42 3.09
N VAL A 14 24.10 -28.52 3.45
CA VAL A 14 24.01 -28.95 4.86
C VAL A 14 25.35 -29.52 5.32
N SER A 15 25.61 -29.51 6.63
CA SER A 15 26.86 -30.02 7.22
C SER A 15 27.26 -31.40 6.70
N ASP A 16 26.30 -32.31 6.60
CA ASP A 16 26.57 -33.72 6.30
C ASP A 16 26.72 -34.01 4.81
N ASN A 17 26.37 -33.06 3.93
CA ASN A 17 26.40 -33.20 2.47
C ASN A 17 26.74 -31.84 1.84
N ARG A 18 27.88 -31.29 2.24
CA ARG A 18 28.36 -29.97 1.84
C ARG A 18 29.11 -30.03 0.51
N PHE A 19 28.90 -29.03 -0.33
CA PHE A 19 29.69 -28.78 -1.52
C PHE A 19 30.73 -27.71 -1.18
N ALA A 20 31.99 -28.11 -1.07
CA ALA A 20 33.08 -27.21 -0.68
C ALA A 20 33.81 -26.60 -1.89
N ASP A 21 34.02 -27.39 -2.94
CA ASP A 21 34.66 -26.98 -4.20
C ASP A 21 34.26 -28.01 -5.27
N LEU A 22 33.02 -27.95 -5.73
CA LEU A 22 32.48 -28.92 -6.68
C LEU A 22 32.18 -28.25 -8.02
N THR A 23 32.92 -28.67 -9.05
CA THR A 23 32.55 -28.44 -10.46
C THR A 23 31.89 -29.68 -11.02
N VAL A 24 30.68 -29.54 -11.54
CA VAL A 24 30.00 -30.55 -12.34
C VAL A 24 30.09 -30.13 -13.80
N GLU A 25 30.81 -30.93 -14.59
CA GLU A 25 30.91 -30.76 -16.03
C GLU A 25 29.79 -31.53 -16.73
N LEU A 26 29.09 -30.83 -17.62
CA LEU A 26 27.92 -31.32 -18.37
C LEU A 26 28.20 -31.21 -19.88
N THR A 27 29.47 -31.33 -20.23
CA THR A 27 29.97 -31.28 -21.60
C THR A 27 30.57 -32.62 -22.01
N ASP A 28 30.62 -32.87 -23.31
CA ASP A 28 31.39 -33.97 -23.87
C ASP A 28 32.90 -33.66 -23.87
N VAL A 29 33.69 -34.56 -24.47
CA VAL A 29 35.15 -34.42 -24.59
C VAL A 29 35.60 -33.24 -25.45
N ALA A 30 34.72 -32.71 -26.30
CA ALA A 30 34.97 -31.52 -27.12
C ALA A 30 34.60 -30.22 -26.38
N GLY A 31 33.98 -30.33 -25.20
CA GLY A 31 33.49 -29.19 -24.42
C GLY A 31 32.11 -28.70 -24.88
N ASP A 32 31.39 -29.48 -25.67
CA ASP A 32 30.03 -29.17 -26.10
C ASP A 32 29.01 -29.65 -25.06
N PRO A 33 27.99 -28.85 -24.71
CA PRO A 33 26.95 -29.27 -23.77
C PRO A 33 26.24 -30.55 -24.23
N THR A 34 26.11 -31.51 -23.32
CA THR A 34 25.46 -32.79 -23.58
C THR A 34 24.42 -33.14 -22.52
N ASP A 35 23.44 -33.94 -22.90
CA ASP A 35 22.51 -34.53 -21.94
C ASP A 35 23.26 -35.38 -20.93
N SER A 36 23.06 -35.06 -19.65
CA SER A 36 23.88 -35.56 -18.56
C SER A 36 23.01 -36.09 -17.42
N ILE A 37 23.41 -37.23 -16.83
CA ILE A 37 22.70 -37.85 -15.72
C ILE A 37 23.57 -37.80 -14.46
N VAL A 38 23.04 -37.20 -13.40
CA VAL A 38 23.72 -37.14 -12.09
C VAL A 38 23.34 -38.36 -11.25
N TRP A 39 24.28 -39.30 -11.13
CA TRP A 39 24.16 -40.47 -10.25
C TRP A 39 24.79 -40.20 -8.88
N LEU A 40 23.94 -40.02 -7.87
CA LEU A 40 24.33 -39.97 -6.46
C LEU A 40 23.45 -40.92 -5.61
N ARG A 41 23.84 -41.19 -4.37
CA ARG A 41 22.98 -41.91 -3.43
C ARG A 41 21.82 -41.03 -2.95
N ASN A 42 20.75 -41.64 -2.48
CA ASN A 42 19.69 -40.89 -1.79
C ASN A 42 20.30 -40.16 -0.59
N GLY A 43 19.92 -38.90 -0.40
CA GLY A 43 20.49 -38.04 0.65
C GLY A 43 21.76 -37.29 0.25
N ALA A 44 22.53 -37.75 -0.74
CA ALA A 44 23.82 -37.16 -1.14
C ALA A 44 23.73 -35.82 -1.90
N GLY A 45 22.59 -35.13 -1.85
CA GLY A 45 22.48 -33.75 -2.35
C GLY A 45 21.98 -33.54 -3.78
N LYS A 46 21.51 -34.55 -4.54
CA LYS A 46 20.97 -34.34 -5.91
C LYS A 46 19.93 -33.22 -5.98
N THR A 47 18.86 -33.34 -5.19
CA THR A 47 17.79 -32.34 -5.12
C THR A 47 18.32 -30.99 -4.65
N THR A 48 19.32 -30.98 -3.76
CA THR A 48 19.95 -29.75 -3.27
C THR A 48 20.66 -29.03 -4.41
N MET A 49 21.48 -29.74 -5.18
CA MET A 49 22.18 -29.20 -6.35
C MET A 49 21.19 -28.62 -7.37
N LEU A 50 20.15 -29.38 -7.73
CA LEU A 50 19.11 -28.88 -8.63
C LEU A 50 18.36 -27.67 -8.07
N SER A 51 18.06 -27.67 -6.76
CA SER A 51 17.41 -26.53 -6.09
C SER A 51 18.29 -25.29 -6.13
N LEU A 52 19.61 -25.42 -5.96
CA LEU A 52 20.56 -24.30 -6.03
C LEU A 52 20.67 -23.75 -7.45
N LEU A 53 20.75 -24.61 -8.47
CA LEU A 53 20.75 -24.18 -9.88
C LEU A 53 19.48 -23.38 -10.22
N LEU A 54 18.31 -23.85 -9.80
CA LEU A 54 17.06 -23.15 -10.07
C LEU A 54 16.91 -21.89 -9.21
N ALA A 55 17.41 -21.88 -7.97
CA ALA A 55 17.43 -20.70 -7.12
C ALA A 55 18.35 -19.60 -7.66
N LEU A 56 19.40 -19.96 -8.41
CA LEU A 56 20.25 -18.99 -9.10
C LEU A 56 19.45 -18.24 -10.19
N ILE A 57 18.60 -18.95 -10.94
CA ILE A 57 17.85 -18.36 -12.07
C ILE A 57 16.54 -17.72 -11.60
N ARG A 58 15.81 -18.41 -10.72
CA ARG A 58 14.53 -18.01 -10.14
C ARG A 58 14.64 -18.01 -8.61
N PRO A 59 15.22 -16.96 -8.01
CA PRO A 59 15.52 -16.90 -6.58
C PRO A 59 14.32 -16.76 -5.64
N GLY A 60 13.08 -16.77 -6.17
CA GLY A 60 11.89 -16.67 -5.34
C GLY A 60 11.79 -17.85 -4.37
N ARG A 61 11.56 -17.58 -3.07
CA ARG A 61 11.45 -18.64 -2.05
C ARG A 61 10.36 -19.69 -2.38
N ARG A 62 9.27 -19.26 -3.02
CA ARG A 62 8.19 -20.15 -3.50
C ARG A 62 8.64 -21.11 -4.61
N ASP A 63 9.69 -20.75 -5.32
CA ASP A 63 10.27 -21.49 -6.44
C ASP A 63 11.42 -22.41 -5.96
N PHE A 64 11.74 -22.44 -4.66
CA PHE A 64 12.78 -23.32 -4.14
C PHE A 64 12.31 -24.78 -4.04
N LEU A 65 12.80 -25.65 -4.92
CA LEU A 65 12.34 -27.04 -5.04
C LEU A 65 12.41 -27.84 -3.74
N ALA A 66 13.53 -27.79 -3.03
CA ALA A 66 13.71 -28.55 -1.80
C ALA A 66 12.73 -28.15 -0.67
N ASN A 67 12.03 -27.01 -0.80
CA ASN A 67 10.95 -26.64 0.11
C ASN A 67 9.79 -27.61 -0.01
N LYS A 68 9.38 -27.93 -1.24
CA LYS A 68 8.24 -28.83 -1.49
C LYS A 68 8.56 -30.29 -1.11
N THR A 69 9.76 -30.76 -1.41
CA THR A 69 10.12 -32.17 -1.21
C THR A 69 10.71 -32.47 0.17
N LYS A 70 11.37 -31.50 0.82
CA LYS A 70 12.16 -31.71 2.05
C LYS A 70 11.89 -30.67 3.14
N ASN A 71 10.94 -29.75 2.93
CA ASN A 71 10.69 -28.60 3.81
C ASN A 71 11.96 -27.79 4.13
N ARG A 72 12.88 -27.69 3.15
CA ARG A 72 14.13 -26.93 3.25
C ARG A 72 14.06 -25.64 2.45
N SER A 73 14.81 -24.66 2.89
CA SER A 73 14.97 -23.36 2.26
C SER A 73 16.44 -23.09 1.94
N LEU A 74 16.71 -22.03 1.19
CA LEU A 74 18.08 -21.64 0.86
C LEU A 74 18.88 -21.34 2.13
N GLU A 75 18.23 -20.76 3.14
CA GLU A 75 18.86 -20.40 4.41
C GLU A 75 19.38 -21.61 5.20
N ASP A 76 18.77 -22.78 5.03
CA ASP A 76 19.24 -24.02 5.66
C ASP A 76 20.59 -24.49 5.07
N LEU A 77 20.94 -24.02 3.87
CA LEU A 77 22.12 -24.45 3.11
C LEU A 77 23.33 -23.51 3.26
N ILE A 78 23.17 -22.36 3.91
CA ILE A 78 24.28 -21.43 4.17
C ILE A 78 24.61 -21.52 5.67
N LEU A 79 25.83 -21.93 6.01
CA LEU A 79 26.24 -22.08 7.42
C LEU A 79 26.91 -20.78 7.93
N SER A 80 27.12 -20.73 9.24
CA SER A 80 27.85 -19.62 9.89
C SER A 80 29.27 -19.50 9.34
N GLY A 81 29.71 -18.28 9.06
CA GLY A 81 31.06 -17.99 8.54
C GLY A 81 31.26 -18.30 7.06
N ASP A 82 30.23 -18.78 6.35
CA ASP A 82 30.33 -19.10 4.93
C ASP A 82 30.18 -17.86 4.06
N THR A 83 31.04 -17.75 3.06
CA THR A 83 30.75 -17.04 1.81
C THR A 83 30.45 -18.10 0.75
N ALA A 84 29.16 -18.36 0.52
CA ALA A 84 28.72 -19.45 -0.34
C ALA A 84 28.55 -18.99 -1.78
N HIS A 85 29.04 -19.75 -2.75
CA HIS A 85 28.88 -19.45 -4.19
C HIS A 85 28.11 -20.56 -4.90
N VAL A 86 27.19 -20.13 -5.77
CA VAL A 86 26.50 -21.00 -6.74
C VAL A 86 26.65 -20.36 -8.10
N VAL A 87 27.27 -21.08 -9.04
CA VAL A 87 27.59 -20.56 -10.36
C VAL A 87 27.21 -21.56 -11.44
N ALA A 88 26.72 -21.06 -12.56
CA ALA A 88 26.43 -21.84 -13.74
C ALA A 88 27.06 -21.16 -14.96
N GLU A 89 27.75 -21.95 -15.77
CA GLU A 89 28.29 -21.55 -17.07
C GLU A 89 27.37 -22.07 -18.18
N TRP A 90 26.95 -21.16 -19.03
CA TRP A 90 26.04 -21.43 -20.14
C TRP A 90 26.71 -21.09 -21.45
N VAL A 91 26.29 -21.76 -22.52
CA VAL A 91 26.59 -21.36 -23.89
C VAL A 91 25.31 -20.93 -24.60
N GLY A 92 25.36 -19.74 -25.20
CA GLY A 92 24.29 -19.16 -25.99
C GLY A 92 24.13 -19.82 -27.36
N PRO A 93 23.05 -19.50 -28.10
CA PRO A 93 22.83 -20.01 -29.46
C PRO A 93 23.92 -19.63 -30.46
N ASP A 94 24.61 -18.52 -30.19
CA ASP A 94 25.72 -17.94 -30.94
C ASP A 94 27.10 -18.44 -30.47
N GLY A 95 27.13 -19.38 -29.52
CA GLY A 95 28.38 -19.86 -28.92
C GLY A 95 28.94 -18.97 -27.82
N GLN A 96 28.31 -17.82 -27.52
CA GLN A 96 28.78 -16.92 -26.47
C GLN A 96 28.63 -17.58 -25.09
N LEU A 97 29.69 -17.53 -24.28
CA LEU A 97 29.63 -18.00 -22.90
C LEU A 97 28.98 -16.95 -21.98
N LEU A 98 28.23 -17.43 -21.01
CA LEU A 98 27.64 -16.62 -19.96
C LEU A 98 27.82 -17.33 -18.62
N LEU A 99 28.46 -16.67 -17.66
CA LEU A 99 28.42 -17.06 -16.27
C LEU A 99 27.26 -16.34 -15.61
N THR A 100 26.45 -17.09 -14.89
CA THR A 100 25.51 -16.56 -13.91
C THR A 100 25.95 -17.08 -12.55
N GLY A 101 25.99 -16.22 -11.53
CA GLY A 101 26.31 -16.67 -10.19
C GLY A 101 25.55 -15.92 -9.11
N ALA A 102 25.54 -16.52 -7.95
CA ALA A 102 25.03 -15.94 -6.73
C ALA A 102 26.06 -16.16 -5.62
N VAL A 103 26.22 -15.15 -4.78
CA VAL A 103 27.00 -15.22 -3.55
C VAL A 103 26.11 -14.92 -2.36
N TYR A 104 26.21 -15.74 -1.32
CA TYR A 104 25.38 -15.68 -0.12
C TYR A 104 26.25 -15.62 1.13
N GLU A 105 25.88 -14.74 2.06
CA GLU A 105 26.58 -14.57 3.33
C GLU A 105 25.59 -14.11 4.40
N TRP A 106 25.71 -14.61 5.63
CA TRP A 106 24.90 -14.14 6.75
C TRP A 106 25.34 -12.76 7.21
N ASP A 107 24.39 -11.95 7.68
CA ASP A 107 24.69 -10.66 8.30
C ASP A 107 25.31 -10.88 9.70
N GLY A 108 26.64 -10.89 9.71
CA GLY A 108 27.48 -11.24 10.85
C GLY A 108 28.03 -12.68 10.76
N PRO A 109 28.98 -13.03 11.65
CA PRO A 109 29.73 -14.28 11.56
C PRO A 109 28.90 -15.53 11.87
N THR A 110 27.72 -15.36 12.48
CA THR A 110 26.89 -16.47 12.97
C THR A 110 25.52 -16.43 12.33
N ARG A 111 25.10 -17.56 11.76
CA ARG A 111 23.72 -17.77 11.32
C ARG A 111 22.76 -17.52 12.49
N PRO A 112 21.74 -16.66 12.34
CA PRO A 112 20.76 -16.41 13.39
C PRO A 112 20.05 -17.70 13.84
N VAL A 113 19.68 -17.80 15.12
CA VAL A 113 18.92 -18.97 15.62
C VAL A 113 17.53 -19.03 14.99
N ASP A 114 16.95 -17.87 14.71
CA ASP A 114 15.63 -17.69 14.09
C ASP A 114 15.71 -17.50 12.56
N TYR A 115 16.75 -18.03 11.91
CA TYR A 115 17.00 -17.86 10.47
C TYR A 115 15.84 -18.26 9.55
N ASN A 116 14.90 -19.09 10.03
CA ASN A 116 13.68 -19.50 9.32
C ASN A 116 12.42 -18.66 9.68
N SER A 117 12.57 -17.60 10.48
CA SER A 117 11.55 -16.57 10.75
C SER A 117 11.63 -15.41 9.75
N ARG A 118 10.60 -14.55 9.67
CA ARG A 118 10.60 -13.41 8.72
C ARG A 118 11.82 -12.50 8.91
N GLY A 119 12.11 -12.09 10.16
CA GLY A 119 13.26 -11.24 10.47
C GLY A 119 14.61 -11.93 10.26
N GLY A 120 14.74 -13.21 10.65
CA GLY A 120 15.99 -13.96 10.45
C GLY A 120 16.35 -14.20 8.99
N LYS A 121 15.37 -14.44 8.11
CA LYS A 121 15.59 -14.66 6.66
C LYS A 121 16.18 -13.45 5.94
N ASP A 122 15.77 -12.25 6.37
CA ASP A 122 16.21 -11.00 5.75
C ASP A 122 17.67 -10.68 6.10
N ARG A 123 18.25 -11.40 7.08
CA ARG A 123 19.67 -11.34 7.44
C ARG A 123 20.58 -12.17 6.53
N LEU A 124 20.04 -13.03 5.65
CA LEU A 124 20.87 -13.65 4.62
C LEU A 124 21.08 -12.65 3.48
N ARG A 125 22.29 -12.12 3.36
CA ARG A 125 22.67 -11.23 2.25
C ARG A 125 22.87 -12.06 0.99
N ARG A 126 22.29 -11.58 -0.11
CA ARG A 126 22.31 -12.26 -1.41
C ARG A 126 22.76 -11.24 -2.47
N SER A 127 23.66 -11.65 -3.34
CA SER A 127 24.03 -10.90 -4.53
C SER A 127 24.03 -11.83 -5.72
N TRP A 128 23.39 -11.41 -6.80
CA TRP A 128 23.48 -12.09 -8.09
C TRP A 128 24.46 -11.35 -8.97
N TRP A 129 25.07 -12.08 -9.90
CA TRP A 129 25.99 -11.50 -10.85
C TRP A 129 26.00 -12.31 -12.14
N CYS A 130 26.39 -11.67 -13.23
CA CYS A 130 26.68 -12.38 -14.46
C CYS A 130 27.85 -11.76 -15.20
N ILE A 131 28.60 -12.58 -15.92
CA ILE A 131 29.82 -12.23 -16.64
C ILE A 131 29.78 -12.93 -17.99
N THR A 132 30.08 -12.25 -19.09
CA THR A 132 30.59 -12.92 -20.29
C THR A 132 32.08 -13.18 -20.07
N PRO A 133 32.53 -14.43 -19.93
CA PRO A 133 33.94 -14.73 -19.66
C PRO A 133 34.88 -14.08 -20.66
N ASP A 134 35.97 -13.54 -20.15
CA ASP A 134 37.07 -13.02 -20.94
C ASP A 134 38.37 -13.71 -20.47
N PRO A 135 38.96 -14.62 -21.28
CA PRO A 135 40.15 -15.36 -20.88
C PRO A 135 41.41 -14.48 -20.81
N ASP A 136 41.40 -13.29 -21.44
CA ASP A 136 42.53 -12.37 -21.42
C ASP A 136 42.54 -11.48 -20.16
N VAL A 137 41.48 -11.53 -19.36
CA VAL A 137 41.33 -10.76 -18.12
C VAL A 137 41.37 -11.70 -16.91
N ASP A 138 42.36 -11.51 -16.04
CA ASP A 138 42.50 -12.30 -14.82
C ASP A 138 41.27 -12.18 -13.91
N GLY A 139 40.86 -13.31 -13.34
CA GLY A 139 39.66 -13.40 -12.52
C GLY A 139 38.33 -13.19 -13.26
N ALA A 140 38.29 -13.20 -14.60
CA ALA A 140 37.05 -13.05 -15.39
C ALA A 140 36.47 -14.37 -15.93
N THR A 141 37.09 -15.52 -15.63
CA THR A 141 36.60 -16.84 -16.04
C THR A 141 36.16 -17.67 -14.84
N LEU A 142 35.38 -18.73 -15.06
CA LEU A 142 34.96 -19.63 -13.98
C LEU A 142 36.16 -20.20 -13.20
N ASP A 143 37.28 -20.44 -13.88
CA ASP A 143 38.47 -21.08 -13.32
C ASP A 143 39.40 -20.10 -12.61
N THR A 144 39.27 -18.79 -12.89
CA THR A 144 40.12 -17.74 -12.29
C THR A 144 39.40 -16.88 -11.25
N LEU A 145 38.06 -16.93 -11.18
CA LEU A 145 37.29 -16.17 -10.19
C LEU A 145 37.73 -16.49 -8.74
N PRO A 146 37.79 -15.48 -7.85
CA PRO A 146 38.32 -15.61 -6.50
C PRO A 146 37.25 -16.17 -5.54
N PHE A 147 36.87 -17.43 -5.73
CA PHE A 147 35.91 -18.10 -4.86
C PHE A 147 36.48 -18.40 -3.47
N THR A 148 35.60 -18.67 -2.53
CA THR A 148 35.92 -18.84 -1.11
C THR A 148 36.94 -19.94 -0.87
N PHE A 149 36.75 -21.12 -1.43
CA PHE A 149 37.70 -22.23 -1.29
C PHE A 149 39.08 -21.87 -1.86
N ARG A 150 39.11 -21.28 -3.08
CA ARG A 150 40.34 -20.92 -3.78
C ARG A 150 41.15 -19.83 -3.08
N THR A 151 40.47 -18.96 -2.34
CA THR A 151 41.10 -17.85 -1.61
C THR A 151 41.31 -18.16 -0.13
N GLY A 152 40.98 -19.37 0.33
CA GLY A 152 41.03 -19.74 1.74
C GLY A 152 40.13 -18.87 2.63
N GLY A 153 39.00 -18.41 2.09
CA GLY A 153 38.08 -17.47 2.77
C GLY A 153 38.54 -16.01 2.77
N GLY A 154 39.53 -15.65 1.95
CA GLY A 154 40.03 -14.27 1.85
C GLY A 154 39.07 -13.28 1.18
N PHE A 155 38.08 -13.79 0.43
CA PHE A 155 37.05 -13.01 -0.26
C PHE A 155 35.68 -13.23 0.40
N ASP A 156 35.23 -12.24 1.16
CA ASP A 156 33.83 -12.12 1.57
C ASP A 156 32.93 -11.69 0.39
N ARG A 157 31.61 -11.65 0.61
CA ARG A 157 30.64 -11.25 -0.41
C ARG A 157 30.92 -9.86 -0.98
N GLU A 158 31.30 -8.89 -0.15
CA GLU A 158 31.51 -7.50 -0.57
C GLU A 158 32.75 -7.35 -1.45
N ARG A 159 33.86 -8.00 -1.07
CA ARG A 159 35.09 -8.09 -1.86
C ARG A 159 34.85 -8.82 -3.18
N PHE A 160 34.08 -9.91 -3.17
CA PHE A 160 33.72 -10.62 -4.39
C PHE A 160 32.88 -9.74 -5.33
N CYS A 161 31.84 -9.06 -4.82
CA CYS A 161 31.03 -8.14 -5.63
C CYS A 161 31.86 -6.95 -6.17
N SER A 162 32.80 -6.46 -5.36
CA SER A 162 33.74 -5.41 -5.77
C SER A 162 34.69 -5.88 -6.87
N HIS A 163 35.12 -7.15 -6.83
CA HIS A 163 35.91 -7.78 -7.90
C HIS A 163 35.11 -7.82 -9.21
N ILE A 164 33.87 -8.32 -9.20
CA ILE A 164 33.01 -8.32 -10.40
C ILE A 164 32.79 -6.91 -10.94
N SER A 165 32.54 -5.95 -10.06
CA SER A 165 32.34 -4.55 -10.46
C SER A 165 33.61 -3.94 -11.08
N ARG A 166 34.80 -4.36 -10.63
CA ARG A 166 36.08 -3.95 -11.23
C ARG A 166 36.27 -4.53 -12.63
N LEU A 167 35.86 -5.78 -12.86
CA LEU A 167 35.89 -6.38 -14.20
C LEU A 167 35.04 -5.56 -15.19
N ALA A 168 33.87 -5.08 -14.75
CA ALA A 168 33.03 -4.21 -15.56
C ALA A 168 33.74 -2.88 -15.95
N ILE A 169 34.48 -2.28 -15.02
CA ILE A 169 35.29 -1.08 -15.28
C ILE A 169 36.42 -1.38 -16.27
N GLN A 170 36.96 -2.60 -16.25
CA GLN A 170 37.99 -3.07 -17.18
C GLN A 170 37.44 -3.43 -18.57
N GLY A 171 36.13 -3.30 -18.80
CA GLY A 171 35.49 -3.56 -20.09
C GLY A 171 34.92 -4.96 -20.25
N VAL A 172 35.05 -5.84 -19.25
CA VAL A 172 34.38 -7.14 -19.26
C VAL A 172 32.88 -6.92 -19.14
N ASN A 173 32.06 -7.64 -19.92
CA ASN A 173 30.61 -7.58 -19.78
C ASN A 173 30.18 -8.30 -18.49
N ALA A 174 30.24 -7.58 -17.38
CA ALA A 174 29.97 -8.05 -16.02
C ALA A 174 28.97 -7.12 -15.31
N VAL A 175 28.12 -7.67 -14.44
CA VAL A 175 27.19 -6.90 -13.60
C VAL A 175 26.93 -7.61 -12.27
N VAL A 176 26.71 -6.82 -11.23
CA VAL A 176 26.26 -7.27 -9.90
C VAL A 176 24.89 -6.67 -9.61
N VAL A 177 23.98 -7.49 -9.08
CA VAL A 177 22.62 -7.11 -8.68
C VAL A 177 22.38 -7.48 -7.23
N ASN A 178 22.06 -6.48 -6.40
CA ASN A 178 21.89 -6.64 -4.95
C ASN A 178 20.48 -6.29 -4.44
N GLN A 179 19.61 -5.69 -5.27
CA GLN A 179 18.40 -5.03 -4.77
C GLN A 179 17.18 -5.95 -4.89
N THR A 180 16.82 -6.38 -6.11
CA THR A 180 15.56 -7.08 -6.35
C THR A 180 15.69 -8.25 -7.33
N ILE A 181 14.79 -9.23 -7.19
CA ILE A 181 14.64 -10.34 -8.15
C ILE A 181 14.26 -9.80 -9.54
N GLY A 182 13.50 -8.71 -9.61
CA GLY A 182 13.11 -8.06 -10.85
C GLY A 182 14.32 -7.53 -11.63
N GLU A 183 15.23 -6.83 -10.96
CA GLU A 183 16.50 -6.39 -11.57
C GLU A 183 17.37 -7.56 -12.01
N TRP A 184 17.41 -8.64 -11.23
CA TRP A 184 18.16 -9.82 -11.62
C TRP A 184 17.62 -10.43 -12.92
N HIS A 185 16.30 -10.61 -13.01
CA HIS A 185 15.67 -11.06 -14.24
C HIS A 185 15.87 -10.08 -15.40
N ALA A 186 15.91 -8.76 -15.15
CA ALA A 186 16.21 -7.78 -16.18
C ALA A 186 17.65 -7.92 -16.70
N ALA A 187 18.64 -8.09 -15.81
CA ALA A 187 20.05 -8.30 -16.17
C ALA A 187 20.27 -9.58 -16.99
N LEU A 188 19.53 -10.65 -16.67
CA LEU A 188 19.51 -11.88 -17.46
C LEU A 188 18.93 -11.65 -18.87
N ARG A 189 17.78 -10.98 -18.96
CA ARG A 189 17.10 -10.71 -20.25
C ARG A 189 17.92 -9.82 -21.17
N GLU A 190 18.64 -8.84 -20.62
CA GLU A 190 19.59 -8.00 -21.37
C GLU A 190 20.66 -8.86 -22.08
N ARG A 191 21.03 -10.00 -21.50
CA ARG A 191 21.98 -10.98 -22.04
C ARG A 191 21.30 -12.10 -22.83
N ARG A 192 20.06 -11.88 -23.28
CA ARG A 192 19.20 -12.86 -23.99
C ARG A 192 18.94 -14.15 -23.21
N PHE A 193 19.14 -14.15 -21.90
CA PHE A 193 18.82 -15.27 -21.03
C PHE A 193 17.43 -15.08 -20.44
N ASP A 194 16.47 -15.93 -20.81
CA ASP A 194 15.09 -15.83 -20.32
C ASP A 194 14.86 -16.73 -19.10
N PRO A 195 14.76 -16.17 -17.87
CA PRO A 195 14.46 -16.95 -16.68
C PRO A 195 13.06 -17.57 -16.68
N GLY A 196 12.13 -17.06 -17.51
CA GLY A 196 10.77 -17.58 -17.64
C GLY A 196 10.73 -19.04 -18.10
N LEU A 197 11.67 -19.44 -18.97
CA LEU A 197 11.79 -20.82 -19.47
C LEU A 197 12.04 -21.84 -18.36
N PHE A 198 12.58 -21.41 -17.21
CA PHE A 198 12.86 -22.27 -16.06
C PHE A 198 11.63 -22.54 -15.17
N GLU A 199 10.48 -21.91 -15.43
CA GLU A 199 9.23 -22.25 -14.75
C GLU A 199 8.81 -23.70 -15.00
N TYR A 200 8.96 -24.15 -16.25
CA TYR A 200 8.61 -25.51 -16.62
C TYR A 200 9.46 -26.54 -15.86
N PHE A 201 10.77 -26.29 -15.79
CA PHE A 201 11.69 -27.15 -15.03
C PHE A 201 11.30 -27.21 -13.55
N LEU A 202 10.89 -26.09 -12.95
CA LEU A 202 10.40 -26.08 -11.57
C LEU A 202 9.14 -26.92 -11.38
N LEU A 203 8.17 -26.81 -12.29
CA LEU A 203 6.91 -27.54 -12.18
C LEU A 203 7.13 -29.04 -12.31
N VAL A 204 7.91 -29.46 -13.31
CA VAL A 204 8.22 -30.87 -13.55
C VAL A 204 8.98 -31.48 -12.38
N ASN A 205 10.00 -30.78 -11.87
CA ASN A 205 10.83 -31.31 -10.79
C ASN A 205 10.17 -31.20 -9.40
N ALA A 206 9.09 -30.42 -9.26
CA ALA A 206 8.31 -30.36 -8.03
C ALA A 206 7.30 -31.51 -7.89
N ALA A 207 6.89 -32.13 -9.00
CA ALA A 207 5.99 -33.28 -8.98
C ALA A 207 6.80 -34.55 -8.68
N GLU A 208 6.42 -35.33 -7.66
CA GLU A 208 7.11 -36.58 -7.29
C GLU A 208 7.11 -37.62 -8.42
N GLY A 209 6.13 -37.56 -9.34
CA GLY A 209 6.05 -38.37 -10.56
C GLY A 209 6.61 -37.70 -11.81
N GLY A 210 7.35 -36.59 -11.68
CA GLY A 210 7.85 -35.83 -12.82
C GLY A 210 6.73 -35.32 -13.72
N ILE A 211 6.91 -35.50 -15.03
CA ILE A 211 5.92 -35.08 -16.04
C ILE A 211 4.61 -35.86 -15.89
N ASP A 212 4.65 -37.14 -15.55
CA ASP A 212 3.45 -37.98 -15.44
C ASP A 212 2.53 -37.50 -14.31
N GLY A 213 3.12 -37.04 -13.21
CA GLY A 213 2.37 -36.43 -12.11
C GLY A 213 1.67 -35.12 -12.50
N LEU A 214 2.25 -34.34 -13.42
CA LEU A 214 1.63 -33.10 -13.92
C LEU A 214 0.44 -33.39 -14.84
N PHE A 215 0.49 -34.47 -15.63
CA PHE A 215 -0.60 -34.88 -16.51
C PHE A 215 -1.70 -35.66 -15.79
N ALA A 216 -1.41 -36.25 -14.63
CA ALA A 216 -2.38 -37.03 -13.85
C ALA A 216 -3.63 -36.22 -13.44
N GLU A 217 -3.51 -34.91 -13.22
CA GLU A 217 -4.63 -34.02 -12.84
C GLU A 217 -5.43 -33.49 -14.06
N ILE A 218 -4.95 -33.74 -15.28
CA ILE A 218 -5.55 -33.28 -16.52
C ILE A 218 -6.56 -34.32 -17.01
N ASP A 219 -7.79 -34.16 -16.55
CA ASP A 219 -8.92 -35.05 -16.84
C ASP A 219 -9.81 -34.57 -18.00
N SER A 220 -9.48 -33.45 -18.64
CA SER A 220 -10.32 -32.85 -19.66
C SER A 220 -9.54 -32.01 -20.67
N PRO A 221 -10.01 -31.91 -21.93
CA PRO A 221 -9.39 -31.03 -22.94
C PRO A 221 -9.29 -29.58 -22.48
N GLY A 222 -10.30 -29.09 -21.73
CA GLY A 222 -10.29 -27.74 -21.19
C GLY A 222 -9.19 -27.50 -20.14
N LYS A 223 -8.92 -28.46 -19.25
CA LYS A 223 -7.78 -28.36 -18.32
C LYS A 223 -6.45 -28.43 -19.06
N PHE A 224 -6.34 -29.26 -20.10
CA PHE A 224 -5.13 -29.34 -20.92
C PHE A 224 -4.82 -28.02 -21.63
N VAL A 225 -5.82 -27.39 -22.26
CA VAL A 225 -5.65 -26.07 -22.89
C VAL A 225 -5.25 -25.02 -21.88
N ARG A 226 -5.90 -24.96 -20.71
CA ARG A 226 -5.51 -24.02 -19.63
C ARG A 226 -4.07 -24.26 -19.14
N TYR A 227 -3.65 -25.52 -19.06
CA TYR A 227 -2.29 -25.89 -18.71
C TYR A 227 -1.29 -25.37 -19.74
N LEU A 228 -1.53 -25.55 -21.05
CA LEU A 228 -0.66 -24.99 -22.11
C LEU A 228 -0.65 -23.46 -22.10
N LEU A 229 -1.81 -22.83 -21.93
CA LEU A 229 -1.93 -21.37 -21.87
C LEU A 229 -1.14 -20.77 -20.71
N ARG A 230 -0.86 -21.52 -19.64
CA ARG A 230 0.01 -21.05 -18.56
C ARG A 230 1.43 -20.76 -19.03
N PHE A 231 1.94 -21.52 -20.00
CA PHE A 231 3.32 -21.37 -20.50
C PHE A 231 3.44 -20.33 -21.61
N VAL A 232 2.36 -20.09 -22.34
CA VAL A 232 2.31 -19.14 -23.46
C VAL A 232 1.82 -17.77 -23.00
N GLY A 233 1.05 -17.71 -21.90
CA GLY A 233 0.49 -16.49 -21.36
C GLY A 233 1.51 -15.67 -20.59
N ASN A 234 1.66 -14.39 -20.96
CA ASN A 234 2.39 -13.42 -20.14
C ASN A 234 1.52 -13.02 -18.93
N HIS A 235 1.67 -13.74 -17.81
CA HIS A 235 0.88 -13.49 -16.59
C HIS A 235 1.00 -12.04 -16.09
N GLU A 236 2.16 -11.40 -16.24
CA GLU A 236 2.35 -10.00 -15.85
C GLU A 236 1.45 -9.03 -16.65
N GLN A 237 1.06 -9.40 -17.87
CA GLN A 237 0.13 -8.60 -18.69
C GLN A 237 -1.34 -9.03 -18.53
N ILE A 238 -1.59 -10.31 -18.22
CA ILE A 238 -2.94 -10.88 -18.12
C ILE A 238 -3.58 -10.58 -16.76
N GLU A 239 -2.80 -10.58 -15.68
CA GLU A 239 -3.31 -10.37 -14.32
C GLU A 239 -3.97 -8.99 -14.13
N PRO A 240 -3.36 -7.86 -14.55
CA PRO A 240 -4.00 -6.55 -14.41
C PRO A 240 -5.34 -6.44 -15.16
N VAL A 241 -5.43 -7.05 -16.35
CA VAL A 241 -6.67 -7.05 -17.14
C VAL A 241 -7.74 -7.91 -16.47
N ARG A 242 -7.37 -9.08 -15.96
CA ARG A 242 -8.28 -9.96 -15.20
C ARG A 242 -8.81 -9.25 -13.97
N ASP A 243 -7.94 -8.58 -13.21
CA ASP A 243 -8.32 -7.93 -11.96
C ASP A 243 -9.21 -6.71 -12.23
N LEU A 244 -8.89 -5.91 -13.25
CA LEU A 244 -9.76 -4.82 -13.71
C LEU A 244 -11.16 -5.31 -14.12
N LEU A 245 -11.24 -6.41 -14.88
CA LEU A 245 -12.54 -6.98 -15.28
C LEU A 245 -13.33 -7.50 -14.08
N LYS A 246 -12.65 -8.11 -13.10
CA LYS A 246 -13.26 -8.60 -11.87
C LYS A 246 -13.82 -7.45 -11.02
N ASP A 247 -13.04 -6.38 -10.85
CA ASP A 247 -13.45 -5.20 -10.09
C ASP A 247 -14.60 -4.47 -10.81
N THR A 248 -14.53 -4.35 -12.13
CA THR A 248 -15.60 -3.77 -12.95
C THR A 248 -16.88 -4.59 -12.83
N ALA A 249 -16.80 -5.93 -12.88
CA ALA A 249 -17.96 -6.79 -12.69
C ALA A 249 -18.58 -6.64 -11.29
N ALA A 250 -17.75 -6.51 -10.25
CA ALA A 250 -18.21 -6.26 -8.89
C ALA A 250 -18.90 -4.89 -8.75
N GLU A 251 -18.39 -3.85 -9.40
CA GLU A 251 -19.04 -2.52 -9.43
C GLU A 251 -20.36 -2.53 -10.21
N ILE A 252 -20.41 -3.18 -11.38
CA ILE A 252 -21.65 -3.32 -12.15
C ILE A 252 -22.72 -4.06 -11.34
N ALA A 253 -22.32 -5.06 -10.55
CA ALA A 253 -23.25 -5.80 -9.68
C ALA A 253 -23.91 -4.90 -8.61
N LYS A 254 -23.31 -3.77 -8.24
CA LYS A 254 -23.89 -2.78 -7.30
C LYS A 254 -24.92 -1.86 -7.95
N ARG A 255 -25.09 -1.89 -9.27
CA ARG A 255 -26.01 -1.02 -10.01
C ARG A 255 -27.44 -0.99 -9.42
N PRO A 256 -28.07 -2.12 -9.03
CA PRO A 256 -29.41 -2.08 -8.43
C PRO A 256 -29.46 -1.28 -7.12
N MET A 257 -28.40 -1.37 -6.29
CA MET A 257 -28.29 -0.61 -5.04
C MET A 257 -28.19 0.89 -5.31
N TYR A 258 -27.35 1.31 -6.27
CA TYR A 258 -27.23 2.72 -6.64
C TYR A 258 -28.51 3.30 -7.24
N LEU A 259 -29.28 2.49 -7.98
CA LEU A 259 -30.58 2.91 -8.48
C LEU A 259 -31.58 3.12 -7.35
N ALA A 260 -31.61 2.21 -6.36
CA ALA A 260 -32.47 2.36 -5.19
C ALA A 260 -32.07 3.57 -4.31
N GLU A 261 -30.77 3.82 -4.14
CA GLU A 261 -30.27 4.99 -3.40
C GLU A 261 -30.63 6.31 -4.11
N LYS A 262 -30.52 6.32 -5.45
CA LYS A 262 -30.95 7.46 -6.25
C LYS A 262 -32.45 7.72 -6.10
N GLU A 263 -33.28 6.68 -6.24
CA GLU A 263 -34.74 6.79 -6.09
C GLU A 263 -35.12 7.32 -4.70
N PHE A 264 -34.48 6.80 -3.65
CA PHE A 264 -34.65 7.32 -2.29
C PHE A 264 -34.30 8.81 -2.17
N CYS A 265 -33.19 9.25 -2.78
CA CYS A 265 -32.78 10.66 -2.73
C CYS A 265 -33.75 11.56 -3.49
N ASP A 266 -34.20 11.12 -4.68
CA ASP A 266 -35.18 11.83 -5.50
C ASP A 266 -36.51 12.02 -4.71
N ASP A 267 -36.95 10.97 -4.00
CA ASP A 267 -38.14 11.03 -3.13
C ASP A 267 -37.93 11.93 -1.90
N ALA A 268 -36.79 11.78 -1.21
CA ALA A 268 -36.49 12.50 0.03
C ALA A 268 -36.35 14.01 -0.17
N GLN A 269 -35.90 14.46 -1.36
CA GLN A 269 -35.66 15.87 -1.65
C GLN A 269 -36.89 16.73 -1.34
N GLY A 270 -38.08 16.31 -1.77
CA GLY A 270 -39.31 17.05 -1.54
C GLY A 270 -39.67 17.19 -0.06
N TRP A 271 -39.45 16.13 0.73
CA TRP A 271 -39.72 16.12 2.17
C TRP A 271 -38.76 17.03 2.94
N VAL A 272 -37.47 16.97 2.61
CA VAL A 272 -36.45 17.80 3.25
C VAL A 272 -36.67 19.28 2.93
N SER A 273 -37.03 19.62 1.69
CA SER A 273 -37.38 21.00 1.32
C SER A 273 -38.61 21.50 2.10
N ARG A 274 -39.66 20.68 2.23
CA ARG A 274 -40.85 21.04 3.02
C ARG A 274 -40.52 21.25 4.50
N LEU A 275 -39.69 20.39 5.08
CA LEU A 275 -39.24 20.53 6.47
C LEU A 275 -38.41 21.81 6.67
N GLY A 276 -37.54 22.14 5.69
CA GLY A 276 -36.78 23.38 5.68
C GLY A 276 -37.68 24.61 5.67
N ASN A 277 -38.70 24.62 4.81
CA ASN A 277 -39.69 25.72 4.75
C ASN A 277 -40.45 25.85 6.08
N ALA A 278 -40.97 24.74 6.61
CA ALA A 278 -41.69 24.75 7.89
C ALA A 278 -40.82 25.26 9.07
N ARG A 279 -39.52 24.95 9.05
CA ARG A 279 -38.57 25.50 10.03
C ARG A 279 -38.39 27.01 9.85
N SER A 280 -38.27 27.49 8.62
CA SER A 280 -38.17 28.93 8.33
C SER A 280 -39.41 29.67 8.82
N ASP A 281 -40.60 29.16 8.50
CA ASP A 281 -41.88 29.74 8.93
C ASP A 281 -41.99 29.82 10.45
N ARG A 282 -41.55 28.76 11.16
CA ARG A 282 -41.51 28.74 12.62
C ARG A 282 -40.56 29.79 13.19
N ASP A 283 -39.36 29.91 12.61
CA ASP A 283 -38.35 30.84 13.10
C ASP A 283 -38.79 32.31 12.84
N ASP A 284 -39.48 32.58 11.73
CA ASP A 284 -40.07 33.90 11.45
C ASP A 284 -41.26 34.22 12.35
N ALA A 285 -42.13 33.23 12.64
CA ALA A 285 -43.20 33.39 13.62
C ALA A 285 -42.64 33.67 15.03
N ALA A 286 -41.55 33.01 15.42
CA ALA A 286 -40.88 33.23 16.69
C ALA A 286 -40.31 34.66 16.80
N ARG A 287 -39.64 35.17 15.75
CA ARG A 287 -39.16 36.55 15.69
C ARG A 287 -40.31 37.55 15.83
N THR A 288 -41.40 37.32 15.10
CA THR A 288 -42.59 38.18 15.16
C THR A 288 -43.19 38.22 16.56
N LEU A 289 -43.26 37.07 17.24
CA LEU A 289 -43.75 36.99 18.61
C LEU A 289 -42.88 37.78 19.60
N ASP A 290 -41.55 37.69 19.48
CA ASP A 290 -40.63 38.43 20.34
C ASP A 290 -40.71 39.95 20.11
N ASP A 291 -40.86 40.39 18.86
CA ASP A 291 -41.10 41.79 18.51
C ASP A 291 -42.41 42.33 19.12
N GLU A 292 -43.49 41.56 19.03
CA GLU A 292 -44.77 41.92 19.63
C GLU A 292 -44.70 41.95 21.16
N ARG A 293 -43.97 41.01 21.78
CA ARG A 293 -43.70 41.04 23.23
C ARG A 293 -42.94 42.29 23.65
N LEU A 294 -41.94 42.71 22.88
CA LEU A 294 -41.21 43.95 23.13
C LEU A 294 -42.11 45.18 22.98
N ARG A 295 -42.97 45.23 21.95
CA ARG A 295 -43.95 46.31 21.75
C ARG A 295 -44.93 46.40 22.91
N ALA A 296 -45.53 45.28 23.30
CA ALA A 296 -46.44 45.20 24.44
C ALA A 296 -45.75 45.61 25.75
N GLY A 297 -44.50 45.18 25.96
CA GLY A 297 -43.69 45.59 27.10
C GLY A 297 -43.42 47.10 27.15
N ARG A 298 -43.12 47.73 26.00
CA ARG A 298 -42.98 49.19 25.89
C ARG A 298 -44.29 49.91 26.20
N HIS A 299 -45.41 49.44 25.65
CA HIS A 299 -46.73 50.03 25.90
C HIS A 299 -47.12 49.93 27.38
N LYS A 300 -46.91 48.75 28.00
CA LYS A 300 -47.12 48.55 29.43
C LYS A 300 -46.30 49.54 30.27
N ARG A 301 -45.02 49.73 29.93
CA ARG A 301 -44.14 50.67 30.64
C ARG A 301 -44.63 52.11 30.48
N ALA A 302 -44.99 52.52 29.26
CA ALA A 302 -45.54 53.86 29.00
C ALA A 302 -46.85 54.12 29.78
N LEU A 303 -47.74 53.13 29.91
CA LEU A 303 -48.95 53.24 30.72
C LEU A 303 -48.64 53.41 32.21
N LEU A 304 -47.67 52.65 32.73
CA LEU A 304 -47.23 52.78 34.13
C LEU A 304 -46.60 54.15 34.39
N ASP A 305 -45.76 54.64 33.48
CA ASP A 305 -45.14 55.97 33.57
C ASP A 305 -46.19 57.07 33.53
N ALA A 306 -47.17 56.98 32.62
CA ALA A 306 -48.29 57.92 32.53
C ALA A 306 -49.16 57.90 33.79
N SER A 307 -49.40 56.72 34.37
CA SER A 307 -50.13 56.58 35.64
C SER A 307 -49.37 57.23 36.80
N ALA A 308 -48.05 57.10 36.85
CA ALA A 308 -47.23 57.72 37.90
C ALA A 308 -47.23 59.25 37.78
N VAL A 309 -47.14 59.78 36.55
CA VAL A 309 -47.25 61.22 36.29
C VAL A 309 -48.64 61.76 36.69
N ALA A 310 -49.71 61.02 36.38
CA ALA A 310 -51.06 61.40 36.78
C ALA A 310 -51.24 61.43 38.30
N ALA A 311 -50.62 60.48 39.03
CA ALA A 311 -50.62 60.47 40.49
C ALA A 311 -49.88 61.69 41.08
N ASP A 312 -48.68 62.02 40.57
CA ASP A 312 -47.93 63.20 41.00
C ASP A 312 -48.70 64.51 40.73
N LEU A 313 -49.37 64.61 39.58
CA LEU A 313 -50.24 65.75 39.28
C LEU A 313 -51.44 65.84 40.23
N ALA A 314 -52.05 64.70 40.59
CA ALA A 314 -53.15 64.66 41.54
C ALA A 314 -52.70 65.07 42.96
N ASP A 315 -51.53 64.62 43.41
CA ASP A 315 -50.94 65.02 44.68
C ASP A 315 -50.65 66.52 44.72
N ARG A 316 -50.06 67.08 43.65
CA ARG A 316 -49.85 68.53 43.51
C ARG A 316 -51.15 69.32 43.51
N ALA A 317 -52.19 68.81 42.85
CA ALA A 317 -53.51 69.42 42.86
C ALA A 317 -54.15 69.39 44.25
N ALA A 318 -54.00 68.30 45.00
CA ALA A 318 -54.46 68.17 46.38
C ALA A 318 -53.72 69.14 47.32
N ILE A 319 -52.39 69.27 47.19
CA ILE A 319 -51.60 70.27 47.93
C ILE A 319 -52.07 71.69 47.60
N ARG A 320 -52.25 72.00 46.31
CA ARG A 320 -52.74 73.32 45.88
C ARG A 320 -54.15 73.61 46.41
N LYS A 321 -55.03 72.61 46.42
CA LYS A 321 -56.38 72.71 47.00
C LYS A 321 -56.29 73.01 48.51
N GLY A 322 -55.43 72.30 49.25
CA GLY A 322 -55.18 72.56 50.66
C GLY A 322 -54.67 73.98 50.94
N ILE A 323 -53.75 74.49 50.11
CA ILE A 323 -53.25 75.88 50.22
C ILE A 323 -54.39 76.90 49.99
N ILE A 324 -55.29 76.64 49.03
CA ILE A 324 -56.44 77.52 48.77
C ILE A 324 -57.44 77.46 49.93
N GLU A 325 -57.71 76.28 50.48
CA GLU A 325 -58.61 76.09 51.63
C GLU A 325 -58.04 76.75 52.91
N ASP A 326 -56.74 76.67 53.15
CA ASP A 326 -56.06 77.39 54.24
C ASP A 326 -56.08 78.92 54.04
N ALA A 327 -55.97 79.39 52.80
CA ALA A 327 -56.11 80.81 52.47
C ALA A 327 -57.55 81.32 52.71
N LEU A 328 -58.55 80.47 52.49
CA LEU A 328 -59.96 80.77 52.74
C LEU A 328 -60.33 80.69 54.24
N ASN A 329 -59.62 79.91 55.05
CA ASN A 329 -59.89 79.72 56.48
C ASN A 329 -59.11 80.66 57.42
N ARG A 330 -58.44 81.71 56.92
CA ARG A 330 -57.92 82.79 57.77
C ARG A 330 -59.07 83.68 58.29
N PRO A 331 -59.37 83.73 59.60
CA PRO A 331 -60.48 84.52 60.11
C PRO A 331 -60.06 85.97 60.31
N GLY A 332 -60.67 86.88 59.53
CA GLY A 332 -60.73 88.30 59.85
C GLY A 332 -60.44 89.24 58.69
N PHE A 333 -61.39 89.40 57.76
CA PHE A 333 -61.94 90.73 57.43
C PHE A 333 -63.19 90.59 56.55
N ALA A 334 -64.22 91.34 56.91
CA ALA A 334 -65.57 91.29 56.38
C ALA A 334 -65.72 92.05 55.06
N GLY A 335 -66.69 91.61 54.24
CA GLY A 335 -67.57 92.55 53.54
C GLY A 335 -67.74 92.35 52.03
N GLY A 336 -68.93 91.87 51.66
CA GLY A 336 -69.62 92.20 50.40
C GLY A 336 -69.07 91.51 49.15
N SER A 337 -69.81 91.33 48.06
CA SER A 337 -71.17 91.66 47.70
C SER A 337 -71.49 90.81 46.47
N SER A 338 -72.75 90.43 46.33
CA SER A 338 -73.40 89.85 45.14
C SER A 338 -72.85 90.33 43.80
N TYR A 339 -72.82 89.47 42.78
CA TYR A 339 -73.49 89.74 41.48
C TYR A 339 -73.69 88.45 40.67
N TRP A 340 -74.95 88.22 40.30
CA TRP A 340 -75.39 87.34 39.21
C TRP A 340 -75.42 88.19 37.94
N ILE A 341 -74.73 87.78 36.88
CA ILE A 341 -74.91 88.33 35.52
C ILE A 341 -75.00 87.14 34.56
N PRO A 342 -76.15 86.92 33.90
CA PRO A 342 -76.25 85.97 32.80
C PRO A 342 -76.29 86.73 31.47
N THR A 343 -75.44 86.36 30.51
CA THR A 343 -75.72 86.66 29.09
C THR A 343 -75.23 85.55 28.18
N ARG A 344 -76.16 85.14 27.30
CA ARG A 344 -75.99 84.24 26.17
C ARG A 344 -75.13 84.88 25.07
N GLY A 345 -74.41 84.01 24.36
CA GLY A 345 -74.35 84.02 22.90
C GLY A 345 -73.09 84.65 22.28
N TRP A 346 -72.34 83.85 21.51
CA TRP A 346 -72.32 83.94 20.05
C TRP A 346 -71.46 82.83 19.45
N SER A 347 -71.81 82.49 18.22
CA SER A 347 -71.33 81.37 17.42
C SER A 347 -70.43 81.84 16.26
N VAL A 348 -69.68 80.88 15.72
CA VAL A 348 -69.11 80.76 14.36
C VAL A 348 -67.87 81.60 14.01
N ARG A 349 -66.74 80.94 13.68
CA ARG A 349 -66.26 80.65 12.30
C ARG A 349 -64.78 80.26 12.27
N ASP A 350 -64.56 79.09 11.67
CA ASP A 350 -63.56 78.68 10.67
C ASP A 350 -62.14 79.27 10.56
N ALA A 351 -61.24 78.33 10.31
CA ALA A 351 -60.10 78.31 9.38
C ALA A 351 -58.78 78.99 9.77
N SER A 352 -57.74 78.17 9.97
CA SER A 352 -56.63 78.01 9.01
C SER A 352 -56.13 76.57 9.03
#